data_AF-A0A1V6FAJ7-F1
#
_entry.id   AF-A0A1V6FAJ7-F1
#
_cell.length_a   1.000
_cell.length_b   1.000
_cell.length_c   1.000
_cell.angle_alpha   90.00
_cell.angle_beta   90.00
_cell.angle_gamma   90.00
#
_symmetry.space_group_name_H-M   'P 1'
#
loop_
_entity.id
_entity.type
_entity.pdbx_description
1 polymer ?
#
loop_
_entity_poly.entity_id
_entity_poly.type
_entity_poly.pdbx_seq_one_letter_code
_entity_poly.pdbx_strand_id
1 'polypeptide(L)'
;MPKLLNGLYLFSQDDYLTESQVVKIKKNHLILFQSNHHYAKEVNSYYPFDGGLSWVNGTLHKDLPQPICQVAAISFTRYEKKVVAVLNPADKRKRRNTMLYSVFRLMKGKHLVKSS
;
A
#
# COMPACT_ATOMS: atom_id res chain seq x y z
N MET A 1 21.47 2.55 -0.19
CA MET A 1 20.98 1.93 1.06
C MET A 1 20.40 3.05 1.91
N PRO A 2 19.13 2.96 2.33
CA PRO A 2 18.54 3.97 3.20
C PRO A 2 19.27 4.02 4.55
N LYS A 3 19.51 5.23 5.07
CA LYS A 3 20.14 5.44 6.37
C LYS A 3 19.05 5.68 7.41
N LEU A 4 18.98 4.82 8.41
CA LEU A 4 18.20 5.07 9.62
C LEU A 4 18.93 6.16 10.43
N LEU A 5 18.26 7.28 10.68
CA LEU A 5 18.72 8.28 11.63
C LEU A 5 17.80 8.19 12.86
N ASN A 6 18.34 7.80 14.02
CA ASN A 6 17.60 7.70 15.29
C ASN A 6 16.30 6.85 15.23
N GLY A 7 16.30 5.76 14.45
CA GLY A 7 15.12 4.90 14.30
C GLY A 7 14.01 5.48 13.42
N LEU A 8 14.21 6.69 12.87
CA LEU A 8 13.32 7.30 11.88
C LEU A 8 13.81 6.92 10.48
N TYR A 9 12.92 6.32 9.67
CA TYR A 9 13.18 6.13 8.25
C TYR A 9 12.87 7.45 7.54
N LEU A 10 13.92 8.18 7.20
CA LEU A 10 13.83 9.35 6.32
C LEU A 10 13.92 8.85 4.88
N PHE A 11 12.85 9.08 4.11
CA PHE A 11 12.83 8.80 2.69
C PHE A 11 14.02 9.50 2.00
N SER A 12 14.92 8.73 1.42
CA SER A 12 16.03 9.26 0.62
C SER A 12 15.54 9.56 -0.80
N GLN A 13 16.20 10.49 -1.50
CA GLN A 13 15.90 10.76 -2.92
C GLN A 13 16.00 9.49 -3.80
N ASP A 14 16.82 8.52 -3.39
CA ASP A 14 17.01 7.24 -4.06
C ASP A 14 15.89 6.22 -3.77
N ASP A 15 14.93 6.53 -2.90
CA ASP A 15 13.82 5.61 -2.61
C ASP A 15 12.76 5.62 -3.74
N TYR A 16 12.89 6.51 -4.73
CA TYR A 16 12.00 6.64 -5.90
C TYR A 16 10.52 6.58 -5.55
N LEU A 17 10.16 7.31 -4.48
CA LEU A 17 8.81 7.38 -3.94
C LEU A 17 8.09 8.56 -4.59
N THR A 18 6.91 8.31 -5.15
CA THR A 18 6.15 9.33 -5.87
C THR A 18 4.74 9.46 -5.28
N GLU A 19 3.71 9.02 -5.99
CA GLU A 19 2.33 9.26 -5.62
C GLU A 19 1.87 8.24 -4.57
N SER A 20 1.18 8.75 -3.55
CA SER A 20 0.77 7.99 -2.36
C SER A 20 -0.70 8.24 -2.02
N GLN A 21 -1.35 7.24 -1.46
CA GLN A 21 -2.69 7.36 -0.89
C GLN A 21 -2.69 6.82 0.54
N VAL A 22 -3.19 7.62 1.46
CA VAL A 22 -3.34 7.23 2.87
C VAL A 22 -4.80 6.89 3.16
N VAL A 23 -5.01 5.83 3.94
CA VAL A 23 -6.33 5.45 4.46
C VAL A 23 -6.25 5.20 5.97
N LYS A 24 -7.28 5.62 6.70
CA LYS A 24 -7.39 5.39 8.14
C LYS A 24 -8.23 4.15 8.43
N ILE A 25 -7.65 3.17 9.12
CA ILE A 25 -8.33 1.91 9.45
C ILE A 25 -8.98 1.98 10.82
N LYS A 26 -8.30 2.55 11.81
CA LYS A 26 -8.83 2.85 13.14
C LYS A 26 -8.05 4.00 13.79
N LYS A 27 -8.35 4.35 15.04
CA LYS A 27 -7.64 5.40 15.79
C LYS A 27 -6.13 5.13 15.73
N ASN A 28 -5.37 6.11 15.23
CA ASN A 28 -3.92 6.09 15.03
C ASN A 28 -3.35 4.98 14.11
N HIS A 29 -4.19 4.26 13.39
CA HIS A 29 -3.76 3.22 12.46
C HIS A 29 -4.05 3.67 11.03
N LEU A 30 -2.99 3.95 10.29
CA LEU A 30 -3.06 4.31 8.88
C LEU A 30 -2.49 3.17 8.02
N ILE A 31 -2.82 3.18 6.75
CA ILE A 31 -2.09 2.48 5.70
C ILE A 31 -1.77 3.50 4.63
N LEU A 32 -0.52 3.56 4.20
CA LEU A 32 -0.13 4.28 2.99
C LEU A 32 0.10 3.26 1.89
N PHE A 33 -0.55 3.46 0.75
CA PHE A 33 -0.28 2.77 -0.50
C PHE A 33 0.52 3.69 -1.39
N GLN A 34 1.57 3.16 -2.01
CA GLN A 34 2.53 3.95 -2.73
C GLN A 34 2.86 3.36 -4.09
N SER A 35 2.76 4.21 -5.10
CA SER A 35 3.49 4.00 -6.34
C SER A 35 5.00 4.18 -6.11
N ASN A 36 5.79 3.45 -6.88
CA ASN A 36 7.25 3.43 -6.75
C ASN A 36 7.88 2.93 -8.06
N HIS A 37 9.17 3.19 -8.23
CA HIS A 37 9.91 2.76 -9.42
C HIS A 37 10.64 1.41 -9.24
N HIS A 38 10.41 0.69 -8.14
CA HIS A 38 11.05 -0.59 -7.87
C HIS A 38 10.86 -1.57 -9.04
N TYR A 39 11.89 -2.37 -9.33
CA TYR A 39 11.91 -3.27 -10.48
C TYR A 39 10.79 -4.33 -10.45
N ALA A 40 10.29 -4.66 -9.25
CA ALA A 40 9.18 -5.59 -9.07
C ALA A 40 7.85 -5.07 -9.66
N LYS A 41 7.70 -3.75 -9.86
CA LYS A 41 6.48 -3.12 -10.40
C LYS A 41 5.23 -3.52 -9.61
N GLU A 42 5.32 -3.38 -8.29
CA GLU A 42 4.28 -3.71 -7.31
C GLU A 42 4.04 -2.51 -6.41
N VAL A 43 2.82 -2.37 -5.91
CA VAL A 43 2.48 -1.31 -4.96
C VAL A 43 3.19 -1.57 -3.64
N ASN A 44 3.82 -0.55 -3.09
CA ASN A 44 4.43 -0.62 -1.76
C ASN A 44 3.43 -0.12 -0.72
N SER A 45 3.46 -0.67 0.49
CA SER A 45 2.65 -0.12 1.59
C SER A 45 3.41 0.00 2.89
N TYR A 46 2.98 0.95 3.71
CA TYR A 46 3.52 1.21 5.03
C TYR A 46 2.37 1.29 6.06
N TYR A 47 2.63 0.80 7.26
CA TYR A 47 1.65 0.67 8.35
C TYR A 47 2.14 1.39 9.60
N PRO A 48 1.94 2.72 9.72
CA PRO A 48 2.33 3.43 10.93
C PRO A 48 1.29 3.22 12.03
N PHE A 49 1.77 3.16 13.26
CA PHE A 49 0.95 3.07 14.48
C PHE A 49 0.97 4.38 15.30
N ASP A 50 1.77 5.35 14.87
CA ASP A 50 2.02 6.64 15.55
C ASP A 50 1.27 7.81 14.88
N GLY A 51 0.22 7.51 14.11
CA GLY A 51 -0.50 8.53 13.35
C GLY A 51 0.24 9.05 12.12
N GLY A 52 1.34 8.39 11.70
CA GLY A 52 2.11 8.75 10.51
C GLY A 52 3.30 9.65 10.79
N LEU A 53 3.82 9.66 12.03
CA LEU A 53 5.08 10.33 12.36
C LEU A 53 6.28 9.57 11.78
N SER A 54 6.20 8.24 11.72
CA SER A 54 7.23 7.39 11.13
C SER A 54 6.65 6.33 10.18
N TRP A 55 7.31 6.12 9.05
CA TRP A 55 6.89 5.19 8.00
C TRP A 55 8.04 4.23 7.68
N VAL A 56 8.13 3.15 8.44
CA VAL A 56 9.23 2.17 8.35
C VAL A 56 8.76 0.86 7.73
N ASN A 57 9.70 0.06 7.20
CA ASN A 57 9.47 -1.33 6.75
C ASN A 57 8.35 -1.51 5.71
N GLY A 58 8.49 -0.84 4.55
CA GLY A 58 7.57 -0.99 3.43
C GLY A 58 7.44 -2.44 2.95
N THR A 59 6.23 -2.85 2.56
CA THR A 59 5.94 -4.17 1.99
C THR A 59 5.44 -4.04 0.56
N LEU A 60 6.09 -4.74 -0.37
CA LEU A 60 5.61 -4.87 -1.75
C LEU A 60 4.48 -5.90 -1.82
N HIS A 61 3.36 -5.50 -2.44
CA HIS A 61 2.20 -6.34 -2.65
C HIS A 61 2.24 -7.00 -4.01
N LYS A 62 2.66 -8.27 -4.04
CA LYS A 62 2.69 -9.10 -5.27
C LYS A 62 1.36 -9.17 -6.00
N ASP A 63 0.26 -9.06 -5.24
CA ASP A 63 -1.10 -9.08 -5.77
C ASP A 63 -1.58 -7.72 -6.30
N LEU A 64 -0.79 -6.66 -6.14
CA LEU A 64 -1.07 -5.31 -6.63
C LEU A 64 0.03 -4.86 -7.61
N PRO A 65 0.07 -5.40 -8.84
CA PRO A 65 1.01 -4.94 -9.86
C PRO A 65 0.73 -3.47 -10.21
N GLN A 66 1.74 -2.73 -10.65
CA GLN A 66 1.58 -1.34 -11.10
C GLN A 66 2.55 -0.97 -12.23
N PRO A 67 2.12 -0.20 -13.25
CA PRO A 67 2.95 0.25 -14.36
C PRO A 67 3.62 1.61 -14.06
N ILE A 68 4.04 1.84 -12.80
CA ILE A 68 4.43 3.17 -12.28
C ILE A 68 3.31 4.19 -12.52
N CYS A 69 2.27 4.13 -11.70
CA CYS A 69 1.17 5.07 -11.75
C CYS A 69 0.51 5.23 -10.38
N GLN A 70 -0.28 6.30 -10.26
CA GLN A 70 -1.15 6.55 -9.12
C GLN A 70 -1.94 5.31 -8.69
N VAL A 71 -2.08 5.18 -7.36
CA VAL A 71 -2.91 4.15 -6.71
C VAL A 71 -3.97 4.86 -5.88
N ALA A 72 -5.24 4.60 -6.16
CA ALA A 72 -6.34 5.09 -5.33
C ALA A 72 -6.71 4.05 -4.28
N ALA A 73 -7.05 4.52 -3.09
CA ALA A 73 -7.46 3.67 -1.98
C ALA A 73 -8.44 4.42 -1.09
N ILE A 74 -9.47 3.71 -0.64
CA ILE A 74 -10.47 4.24 0.28
C ILE A 74 -10.80 3.20 1.33
N SER A 75 -11.08 3.67 2.55
CA SER A 75 -11.57 2.81 3.61
C SER A 75 -13.02 3.11 3.94
N PHE A 76 -13.83 2.07 4.14
CA PHE A 76 -15.25 2.19 4.46
C PHE A 76 -15.68 1.04 5.37
N THR A 77 -16.85 1.15 5.98
CA THR A 77 -17.41 0.08 6.83
C THR A 77 -18.44 -0.70 6.04
N ARG A 78 -18.34 -2.03 6.02
CA ARG A 78 -19.32 -2.92 5.40
C ARG A 78 -19.55 -4.12 6.31
N TYR A 79 -20.80 -4.40 6.65
CA TYR A 79 -21.18 -5.46 7.62
C TYR A 79 -20.35 -5.39 8.91
N GLU A 80 -20.29 -4.20 9.51
CA GLU A 80 -19.54 -3.89 10.75
C GLU A 80 -18.01 -4.10 10.67
N LYS A 81 -17.48 -4.43 9.49
CA LYS A 81 -16.05 -4.61 9.27
C LYS A 81 -15.49 -3.42 8.52
N LYS A 82 -14.35 -2.91 9.00
CA LYS A 82 -13.56 -1.92 8.26
C LYS A 82 -12.92 -2.61 7.06
N VAL A 83 -13.13 -2.03 5.88
CA VAL A 83 -12.66 -2.51 4.58
C VAL A 83 -11.77 -1.46 3.98
N VAL A 84 -10.78 -1.89 3.20
CA VAL A 84 -10.04 -1.03 2.29
C VAL A 84 -10.25 -1.54 0.88
N ALA A 85 -10.69 -0.67 -0.02
CA ALA A 85 -10.65 -0.93 -1.44
C ALA A 85 -9.49 -0.15 -2.05
N VAL A 86 -8.75 -0.81 -2.93
CA VAL A 86 -7.61 -0.24 -3.68
C VAL A 86 -7.92 -0.38 -5.16
N LEU A 87 -7.65 0.65 -5.93
CA LEU A 87 -7.88 0.70 -7.37
C LEU A 87 -6.58 1.08 -8.06
N ASN A 88 -6.10 0.21 -8.94
CA ASN A 88 -4.97 0.50 -9.82
C ASN A 88 -4.99 -0.40 -11.07
N PRO A 89 -4.20 -0.08 -12.12
CA PRO A 89 -4.01 -0.95 -13.27
C PRO A 89 -3.40 -2.29 -12.89
N ALA A 90 -4.05 -3.40 -13.26
CA ALA A 90 -3.57 -4.76 -13.01
C ALA A 90 -2.50 -5.21 -14.04
N ASP A 91 -1.50 -4.37 -14.30
CA ASP A 91 -0.48 -4.61 -15.33
C ASP A 91 0.83 -3.93 -14.93
N LYS A 92 1.98 -4.63 -15.07
CA LYS A 92 3.30 -4.11 -14.67
C LYS A 92 3.94 -3.15 -15.67
N ARG A 93 3.34 -2.96 -16.85
CA ARG A 93 3.94 -2.25 -18.00
C ARG A 93 3.07 -1.14 -18.56
N LYS A 94 1.74 -1.31 -18.59
CA LYS A 94 0.80 -0.36 -19.21
C LYS A 94 -0.34 0.02 -18.27
N ARG A 95 -0.83 1.25 -18.37
CA ARG A 95 -2.01 1.73 -17.63
C ARG A 95 -3.30 1.19 -18.27
N ARG A 96 -3.59 -0.09 -18.03
CA ARG A 96 -4.77 -0.80 -18.55
C ARG A 96 -5.26 -1.82 -17.52
N ASN A 97 -6.45 -2.38 -17.77
CA ASN A 97 -7.06 -3.40 -16.91
C ASN A 97 -7.15 -2.93 -15.46
N THR A 98 -7.71 -1.74 -15.25
CA THR A 98 -7.94 -1.21 -13.89
C THR A 98 -8.80 -2.19 -13.10
N MET A 99 -8.28 -2.64 -11.96
CA MET A 99 -8.97 -3.58 -11.08
C MET A 99 -9.18 -2.96 -9.70
N LEU A 100 -10.33 -3.29 -9.11
CA LEU A 100 -10.66 -2.95 -7.73
C LEU A 100 -10.32 -4.16 -6.85
N TYR A 101 -9.42 -3.96 -5.91
CA TYR A 101 -8.94 -4.96 -4.97
C TYR A 101 -9.54 -4.68 -3.59
N SER A 102 -10.11 -5.70 -2.95
CA SER A 102 -10.44 -5.61 -1.54
C SER A 102 -9.24 -6.03 -0.70
N VAL A 103 -8.64 -5.07 -0.01
CA VAL A 103 -7.57 -5.32 0.96
C VAL A 103 -8.21 -5.69 2.30
N PHE A 104 -8.86 -6.87 2.34
CA PHE A 104 -9.20 -7.54 3.61
C PHE A 104 -8.03 -8.39 4.12
N ARG A 105 -7.10 -8.73 3.23
CA ARG A 105 -6.13 -9.82 3.42
C ARG A 105 -4.76 -9.39 3.94
N LEU A 106 -4.41 -8.11 3.84
CA LEU A 106 -3.06 -7.65 4.18
C LEU A 106 -2.82 -7.47 5.68
N MET A 107 -3.88 -7.54 6.51
CA MET A 107 -3.80 -7.45 7.97
C MET A 107 -3.83 -8.82 8.67
N LYS A 108 -4.02 -9.92 7.92
CA LYS A 108 -3.92 -11.28 8.45
C LYS A 108 -2.91 -12.04 7.62
N GLY A 109 -1.69 -12.13 8.13
CA GLY A 109 -0.78 -13.17 7.69
C GLY A 109 -1.50 -14.52 7.71
N LYS A 110 -1.45 -15.21 6.56
CA LYS A 110 -1.96 -16.57 6.29
C LYS A 110 -3.49 -16.69 6.14
N HIS A 111 -3.89 -17.31 5.03
CA HIS A 111 -5.25 -17.72 4.57
C HIS A 111 -5.95 -16.82 3.52
N LEU A 112 -5.62 -17.01 2.23
CA LEU A 112 -6.17 -18.16 1.50
C LEU A 112 -7.71 -18.32 1.42
N VAL A 113 -8.59 -17.34 1.64
CA VAL A 113 -10.00 -17.50 1.18
C VAL A 113 -10.12 -17.00 -0.27
N LYS A 114 -10.27 -17.92 -1.23
CA LYS A 114 -10.78 -17.62 -2.58
C LYS A 114 -12.27 -17.31 -2.42
N SER A 115 -12.73 -16.17 -2.93
CA SER A 115 -14.15 -15.93 -3.09
C SER A 115 -14.64 -16.69 -4.33
N SER A 116 -15.40 -17.75 -4.09
CA SER A 116 -16.51 -18.18 -4.96
C SER A 116 -17.66 -17.18 -4.88
#